data_AF-A0A1H8BEZ3-F1
#
_entry.id   AF-A0A1H8BEZ3-F1
#
_cell.length_a   1.000
_cell.length_b   1.000
_cell.length_c   1.000
_cell.angle_alpha   90.00
_cell.angle_beta   90.00
_cell.angle_gamma   90.00
#
_symmetry.space_group_name_H-M   'P 1'
#
loop_
_entity.id
_entity.type
_entity.pdbx_description
1 polymer ?
#
loop_
_entity_poly.entity_id
_entity_poly.type
_entity_poly.pdbx_seq_one_letter_code
_entity_poly.pdbx_strand_id
1 'polypeptide(L)' 'MTKFTPIESEFATSEDAAAHDAWFRAKVEKALSSTTPGIPHDQVMADMQAIIERARKR' A
#
# COMPACT_ATOMS: atom_id res chain seq x y z
N MET A 1 22.67 10.73 -5.98
CA MET A 1 21.86 9.88 -5.09
C MET A 1 22.34 10.12 -3.66
N THR A 2 21.50 10.72 -2.82
CA THR A 2 21.83 10.96 -1.41
C THR A 2 21.48 9.70 -0.62
N LYS A 3 22.39 9.22 0.24
CA LYS A 3 22.10 8.12 1.17
C LYS A 3 21.57 8.70 2.48
N PHE A 4 20.50 8.13 3.02
CA PHE A 4 19.91 8.54 4.29
C PHE A 4 20.32 7.58 5.40
N THR A 5 20.38 8.08 6.63
CA THR A 5 20.42 7.22 7.81
C THR A 5 19.01 6.72 8.15
N PRO A 6 18.86 5.57 8.85
CA PRO A 6 17.55 5.05 9.22
C PRO A 6 16.69 5.97 10.12
N ILE A 7 17.30 6.96 10.77
CA ILE A 7 16.57 7.95 11.60
C ILE A 7 15.97 9.05 10.73
N GLU A 8 16.66 9.44 9.65
CA GLU A 8 16.23 10.51 8.75
C GLU A 8 15.13 10.04 7.78
N SER A 9 15.22 8.78 7.33
CA SER A 9 14.26 8.22 6.39
C SER A 9 14.13 6.71 6.52
N GLU A 10 12.93 6.21 6.22
CA GLU A 10 12.68 4.78 6.00
C GLU A 10 13.31 4.26 4.70
N PHE A 11 13.65 5.16 3.76
CA PHE A 11 14.34 4.82 2.52
C PHE A 11 15.85 4.94 2.70
N ALA A 12 16.60 4.01 2.11
CA ALA A 12 18.05 4.06 2.15
C ALA A 12 18.62 5.25 1.33
N THR A 13 17.87 5.70 0.32
CA THR A 13 18.36 6.72 -0.63
C THR A 13 17.26 7.66 -1.13
N SER A 14 17.69 8.82 -1.64
CA SER A 14 16.81 9.80 -2.29
C SER A 14 16.11 9.26 -3.54
N GLU A 15 16.73 8.32 -4.24
CA GLU A 15 16.17 7.72 -5.45
C GLU A 15 15.11 6.68 -5.12
N ASP A 16 15.34 5.83 -4.10
CA ASP A 16 14.34 4.88 -3.62
C ASP A 16 13.08 5.60 -3.11
N ALA A 17 13.28 6.70 -2.37
CA ALA A 17 12.19 7.54 -1.89
C ALA A 17 11.38 8.15 -3.05
N ALA A 18 12.05 8.67 -4.08
CA ALA A 18 11.40 9.24 -5.25
C ALA A 18 10.66 8.19 -6.08
N ALA A 19 11.23 6.99 -6.23
CA ALA A 19 10.59 5.87 -6.92
C ALA A 19 9.33 5.41 -6.19
N HIS A 20 9.39 5.32 -4.85
CA HIS A 20 8.22 4.99 -4.03
C HIS A 20 7.14 6.07 -4.13
N ASP A 21 7.51 7.36 -4.02
CA ASP A 21 6.56 8.48 -4.11
C ASP A 21 5.83 8.47 -5.47
N ALA A 22 6.56 8.29 -6.58
CA ALA A 22 5.96 8.20 -7.91
C ALA A 22 4.97 7.03 -8.04
N TRP A 23 5.36 5.85 -7.55
CA TRP A 23 4.47 4.68 -7.54
C TRP A 23 3.24 4.89 -6.65
N PHE A 24 3.42 5.46 -5.45
CA PHE A 24 2.36 5.67 -4.50
C PHE A 24 1.33 6.68 -5.01
N ARG A 25 1.78 7.81 -5.58
CA ARG A 25 0.88 8.78 -6.22
C ARG A 25 0.07 8.16 -7.34
N ALA A 26 0.72 7.42 -8.26
CA ALA A 26 0.01 6.73 -9.33
C ALA A 26 -1.03 5.72 -8.81
N LYS A 27 -0.73 5.02 -7.72
CA LYS A 27 -1.67 4.10 -7.07
C LYS A 27 -2.85 4.84 -6.43
N VAL A 28 -2.61 5.97 -5.78
CA VAL A 28 -3.65 6.82 -5.18
C VAL A 28 -4.54 7.43 -6.25
N GLU A 29 -3.97 7.98 -7.32
CA GLU A 29 -4.73 8.53 -8.45
C GLU A 29 -5.66 7.48 -9.07
N LYS A 30 -5.14 6.26 -9.29
CA LYS A 30 -5.95 5.14 -9.75
C LYS A 30 -7.11 4.85 -8.80
N ALA A 31 -6.87 4.83 -7.49
CA ALA A 31 -7.91 4.58 -6.49
C ALA A 31 -8.97 5.70 -6.46
N LEU A 32 -8.55 6.97 -6.54
CA LEU A 32 -9.44 8.14 -6.58
C LEU A 32 -10.28 8.19 -7.85
N SER A 33 -9.72 7.72 -8.98
CA SER A 33 -10.45 7.63 -10.25
C SER A 33 -11.45 6.47 -10.32
N SER A 34 -11.45 5.57 -9.33
CA SER A 34 -12.33 4.41 -9.32
C SER A 34 -13.78 4.83 -9.11
N THR A 35 -14.69 4.32 -9.95
CA THR A 35 -16.14 4.53 -9.81
C THR A 35 -16.80 3.49 -8.90
N THR A 36 -16.02 2.52 -8.40
CA THR A 36 -16.52 1.49 -7.49
C THR A 36 -16.95 2.11 -6.16
N PRO A 37 -18.12 1.76 -5.61
CA PRO A 37 -18.50 2.22 -4.28
C PRO A 37 -17.52 1.69 -3.23
N GLY A 38 -17.31 2.48 -2.18
CA GLY A 38 -16.61 2.01 -0.99
C GLY A 38 -17.38 0.85 -0.34
N ILE A 39 -16.67 -0.03 0.36
CA ILE A 39 -17.29 -1.12 1.13
C ILE A 39 -17.26 -0.79 2.63
N PRO A 40 -18.28 -1.24 3.41
CA PRO A 40 -18.28 -1.08 4.86
C PRO A 40 -17.07 -1.76 5.53
N HIS A 41 -16.65 -1.24 6.68
CA HIS A 41 -15.54 -1.81 7.46
C HIS A 41 -15.73 -3.30 7.74
N ASP A 42 -16.93 -3.70 8.17
CA ASP A 42 -17.24 -5.11 8.50
C ASP A 42 -17.07 -6.04 7.30
N GLN A 43 -17.38 -5.57 6.10
CA GLN A 43 -17.16 -6.33 4.88
C GLN A 43 -15.66 -6.53 4.61
N VAL A 44 -14.84 -5.49 4.78
CA VAL A 44 -13.37 -5.61 4.66
C VAL A 44 -12.84 -6.66 5.63
N MET A 45 -13.30 -6.64 6.88
CA MET A 45 -12.85 -7.58 7.90
C MET A 45 -13.26 -9.02 7.59
N ALA A 46 -14.49 -9.22 7.08
CA ALA A 46 -14.96 -10.52 6.63
C ALA A 46 -14.12 -11.08 5.46
N ASP A 47 -13.82 -10.23 4.48
CA ASP A 47 -12.99 -10.61 3.32
C ASP A 47 -11.57 -10.97 3.73
N MET A 48 -10.97 -10.20 4.65
CA MET A 48 -9.65 -10.48 5.21
C MET A 48 -9.61 -11.80 5.98
N GLN A 49 -10.62 -12.07 6.81
CA GLN A 49 -10.71 -13.35 7.53
C GLN A 49 -10.81 -14.53 6.56
N ALA A 50 -11.60 -14.39 5.48
CA ALA A 50 -11.71 -15.42 4.45
C ALA A 50 -10.39 -15.67 3.69
N ILE A 51 -9.58 -14.62 3.45
CA ILE A 51 -8.23 -14.77 2.88
C ILE A 51 -7.32 -15.56 3.83
N ILE A 52 -7.31 -15.20 5.11
CA ILE A 52 -6.47 -15.86 6.14
C ILE A 52 -6.85 -17.33 6.29
N GLU A 53 -8.14 -17.65 6.38
CA GLU A 53 -8.61 -19.04 6.51
C GLU A 53 -8.27 -19.88 5.28
N ARG A 54 -8.35 -19.29 4.07
CA ARG A 54 -7.90 -19.97 2.85
C ARG A 54 -6.40 -20.24 2.88
N ALA A 55 -5.60 -19.29 3.36
CA ALA A 55 -4.15 -19.45 3.47
C ALA A 55 -3.75 -20.53 4.49
N ARG A 56 -4.47 -20.65 5.62
CA ARG A 56 -4.22 -21.66 6.66
C ARG A 56 -4.53 -23.09 6.22
N LYS A 57 -5.46 -23.26 5.27
CA LYS A 57 -5.88 -24.57 4.75
C LYS A 57 -5.00 -25.08 3.60
N ARG A 58 -4.03 -24.27 3.15
CA ARG A 58 -3.02 -24.65 2.15
C ARG A 58 -1.80 -25.19 2.85
#